data_AF-A0A6I7QT02-F1
#
_entry.id   AF-A0A6I7QT02-F1
#
_cell.length_a   1.000
_cell.length_b   1.000
_cell.length_c   1.000
_cell.angle_alpha   90.00
_cell.angle_beta   90.00
_cell.angle_gamma   90.00
#
_symmetry.space_group_name_H-M   'P 1'
#
loop_
_entity.id
_entity.type
_entity.pdbx_description
1 polymer ?
#
loop_
_entity_poly.entity_id
_entity_poly.type
_entity_poly.pdbx_seq_one_letter_code
_entity_poly.pdbx_strand_id
1 'polypeptide(L)'
;TACVLAHFSRFSLQFYCSMRMGPRQEMVFHGTKGFVTVTAPFNARLYDGSVLRIRHADGTETTERFVAADHYMLQIEAFNESVLEGTPYPCTLEFSRGNQRMIDMIYGADIQK
;
A
#
# COMPACT_ATOMS: atom_id res chain seq x y z
N THR A 1 -1.52 -15.49 12.60
CA THR A 1 -0.80 -14.41 11.92
C THR A 1 -0.33 -14.94 10.60
N ALA A 2 -0.67 -14.29 9.49
CA ALA A 2 -0.10 -14.64 8.21
C ALA A 2 1.24 -13.90 8.07
N CYS A 3 2.31 -14.62 7.76
CA CYS A 3 3.63 -14.04 7.44
C CYS A 3 3.95 -14.43 6.00
N VAL A 4 4.15 -13.44 5.15
CA VAL A 4 4.25 -13.62 3.70
C VAL A 4 5.60 -13.10 3.22
N LEU A 5 6.27 -13.90 2.39
CA LEU A 5 7.38 -13.49 1.54
C LEU A 5 6.98 -13.76 0.10
N ALA A 6 6.83 -12.70 -0.69
CA ALA A 6 6.46 -12.76 -2.10
C ALA A 6 7.63 -12.28 -2.97
N HIS A 7 7.95 -13.03 -4.02
CA HIS A 7 8.99 -12.68 -4.97
C HIS A 7 8.37 -12.07 -6.24
N PHE A 8 8.74 -10.82 -6.53
CA PHE A 8 8.49 -10.18 -7.80
C PHE A 8 9.74 -10.28 -8.68
N SER A 9 9.60 -10.00 -9.98
CA SER A 9 10.72 -10.12 -10.93
C SER A 9 11.94 -9.26 -10.58
N ARG A 10 11.75 -8.15 -9.85
CA ARG A 10 12.81 -7.17 -9.54
C ARG A 10 12.99 -6.86 -8.06
N PHE A 11 12.11 -7.35 -7.19
CA PHE A 11 12.15 -7.07 -5.75
C PHE A 11 11.40 -8.17 -4.99
N SER A 12 11.52 -8.17 -3.67
CA SER A 12 10.72 -9.03 -2.80
C SER A 12 9.89 -8.19 -1.84
N LEU A 13 8.70 -8.68 -1.51
CA LEU A 13 7.79 -8.08 -0.54
C LEU A 13 7.69 -9.02 0.67
N GLN A 14 7.93 -8.47 1.86
CA GLN A 14 7.70 -9.17 3.12
C GLN A 14 6.71 -8.40 3.98
N PHE A 15 5.69 -9.08 4.49
CA PHE A 15 4.76 -8.49 5.44
C PHE A 15 4.15 -9.54 6.37
N TYR A 16 3.49 -9.06 7.42
CA TYR A 16 2.61 -9.89 8.24
C TYR A 16 1.29 -9.18 8.48
N CYS A 17 0.24 -9.96 8.75
CA CYS A 17 -1.06 -9.45 9.17
C CYS A 17 -1.61 -10.31 10.32
N SER A 18 -2.14 -9.64 11.35
CA SER A 18 -2.67 -10.30 12.55
C SER A 18 -3.88 -9.57 13.09
N MET A 19 -4.88 -10.34 13.52
CA MET A 19 -6.05 -9.85 14.27
C MET A 19 -5.85 -9.95 15.80
N ARG A 20 -4.66 -10.35 16.26
CA ARG A 20 -4.36 -10.61 17.69
C ARG A 20 -3.14 -9.85 18.21
N MET A 21 -2.63 -8.88 17.44
CA MET A 21 -1.49 -8.03 17.81
C MET A 21 -1.96 -6.58 17.95
N GLY A 22 -1.18 -5.76 18.64
CA GLY A 22 -1.44 -4.32 18.70
C GLY A 22 -1.51 -3.70 17.29
N PRO A 23 -2.37 -2.68 17.05
CA PRO A 23 -2.48 -2.05 15.74
C PRO A 23 -1.13 -1.47 15.29
N ARG A 24 -0.64 -1.99 14.17
CA ARG A 24 0.57 -1.48 13.51
C ARG A 24 0.38 -1.53 12.01
N GLN A 25 0.65 -0.42 11.33
CA GLN A 25 0.73 -0.34 9.88
C GLN A 25 1.93 0.53 9.48
N GLU A 26 2.58 0.15 8.38
CA GLU A 26 3.69 0.86 7.77
C GLU A 26 3.98 0.17 6.44
N MET A 27 4.31 0.93 5.40
CA MET A 27 4.87 0.39 4.15
C MET A 27 6.21 1.06 3.87
N VAL A 28 7.24 0.25 3.59
CA VAL A 28 8.57 0.76 3.22
C VAL A 28 8.93 0.24 1.83
N PHE A 29 9.21 1.17 0.92
CA PHE A 29 9.69 0.88 -0.43
C PHE A 29 11.19 1.16 -0.46
N HIS A 30 12.01 0.11 -0.44
CA HIS A 30 13.46 0.22 -0.39
C HIS A 30 14.08 -0.05 -1.76
N GLY A 31 14.77 0.95 -2.31
CA GLY A 31 15.47 0.86 -3.59
C GLY A 31 16.97 1.17 -3.45
N THR A 32 17.66 1.26 -4.58
CA THR A 32 19.12 1.47 -4.61
C THR A 32 19.55 2.90 -4.25
N LYS A 33 18.62 3.86 -4.28
CA LYS A 33 18.89 5.28 -4.01
C LYS A 33 18.43 5.74 -2.63
N GLY A 34 17.91 4.81 -1.81
CA GLY A 34 17.23 5.13 -0.56
C GLY A 34 15.89 4.40 -0.42
N PHE A 35 15.05 4.88 0.48
CA PHE A 35 13.75 4.28 0.76
C PHE A 35 12.68 5.31 1.08
N VAL A 36 11.43 4.96 0.80
CA VAL A 36 10.24 5.74 1.15
C VAL A 36 9.46 5.00 2.21
N THR A 37 9.11 5.67 3.30
CA THR A 37 8.21 5.18 4.35
C THR A 37 6.87 5.86 4.25
N VAL A 38 5.80 5.08 4.10
CA VAL A 38 4.41 5.51 4.25
C VAL A 38 3.97 5.15 5.66
N THR A 39 3.76 6.16 6.52
CA THR A 39 3.54 5.95 7.96
C THR A 39 2.13 5.46 8.29
N ALA A 40 1.12 5.89 7.53
CA ALA A 40 -0.28 5.46 7.66
C ALA A 40 -0.85 5.00 6.30
N PRO A 41 -0.40 3.84 5.77
CA PRO A 41 -0.71 3.42 4.41
C PRO A 41 -2.17 3.01 4.15
N PHE A 42 -2.93 2.62 5.18
CA PHE A 42 -4.26 2.04 5.01
C PHE A 42 -5.38 2.86 5.67
N ASN A 43 -5.12 3.43 6.84
CA ASN A 43 -6.11 4.22 7.58
C ASN A 43 -5.56 5.62 7.90
N ALA A 44 -5.13 6.34 6.87
CA ALA A 44 -4.64 7.71 7.02
C ALA A 44 -5.66 8.59 7.77
N ARG A 45 -5.19 9.54 8.58
CA ARG A 45 -5.94 10.39 9.52
C ARG A 45 -6.48 9.68 10.76
N LEU A 46 -6.87 8.40 10.67
CA LEU A 46 -7.33 7.61 11.82
C LEU A 46 -6.18 7.01 12.61
N TYR A 47 -5.13 6.55 11.92
CA TYR A 47 -3.97 5.93 12.56
C TYR A 47 -2.85 6.94 12.83
N ASP A 48 -2.51 7.74 11.82
CA ASP A 48 -1.57 8.86 11.88
C ASP A 48 -1.83 9.79 10.68
N GLY A 49 -1.14 10.93 10.61
CA GLY A 49 -1.21 11.84 9.47
C GLY A 49 -0.76 11.21 8.16
N SER A 50 -1.26 11.76 7.05
CA SER A 50 -0.83 11.40 5.69
C SER A 50 0.58 11.92 5.42
N VAL A 51 1.60 11.13 5.78
CA VAL A 51 3.00 11.53 5.72
C VAL A 51 3.83 10.51 4.94
N LEU A 52 4.68 11.01 4.04
CA LEU A 52 5.76 10.27 3.43
C LEU A 52 7.08 10.74 4.02
N ARG A 53 7.93 9.80 4.43
CA ARG A 53 9.33 10.07 4.78
C ARG A 53 10.23 9.45 3.73
N ILE A 54 11.03 10.27 3.07
CA ILE A 54 11.91 9.86 1.99
C ILE A 54 13.33 10.01 2.49
N ARG A 55 14.07 8.90 2.56
CA ARG A 55 15.48 8.89 2.95
C ARG A 55 16.34 8.52 1.76
N HIS A 56 17.29 9.38 1.43
CA HIS A 56 18.25 9.18 0.35
C HIS A 56 19.49 8.40 0.82
N ALA A 57 20.22 7.82 -0.13
CA ALA A 57 21.44 7.05 0.14
C ALA A 57 22.57 7.90 0.75
N ASP A 58 22.56 9.22 0.52
CA ASP A 58 23.50 10.17 1.12
C ASP A 58 23.15 10.53 2.58
N GLY A 59 22.06 9.97 3.11
CA GLY A 59 21.59 10.18 4.48
C GLY A 59 20.65 11.37 4.65
N THR A 60 20.38 12.15 3.59
CA THR A 60 19.39 13.23 3.65
C THR A 60 17.98 12.66 3.76
N GLU A 61 17.09 13.39 4.45
CA GLU A 61 15.69 12.99 4.66
C GLU A 61 14.76 14.16 4.35
N THR A 62 13.72 13.88 3.57
CA THR A 62 12.64 14.82 3.30
C THR A 62 11.32 14.24 3.79
N THR A 63 10.42 15.12 4.20
CA THR A 63 9.09 14.74 4.68
C THR A 63 8.04 15.48 3.87
N GLU A 64 7.15 14.72 3.24
CA GLU A 64 6.00 15.24 2.52
C GLU A 64 4.73 14.97 3.31
N ARG A 65 3.86 15.98 3.44
CA ARG A 65 2.62 15.89 4.21
C ARG A 65 1.44 16.20 3.30
N PHE A 66 0.46 15.31 3.28
CA PHE A 66 -0.75 15.40 2.48
C PHE A 66 -1.96 15.70 3.38
N VAL A 67 -1.87 16.80 4.14
CA VAL A 67 -2.79 17.10 5.25
C VAL A 67 -4.24 17.27 4.79
N ALA A 68 -4.44 17.82 3.59
CA ALA A 68 -5.77 18.07 3.02
C ALA A 68 -6.36 16.84 2.28
N ALA A 69 -5.61 15.74 2.14
CA ALA A 69 -6.07 14.59 1.38
C ALA A 69 -7.10 13.77 2.17
N ASP A 70 -8.36 13.86 1.77
CA ASP A 70 -9.42 12.95 2.20
C ASP A 70 -9.57 11.82 1.18
N HIS A 71 -8.90 10.69 1.43
CA HIS A 71 -8.81 9.60 0.46
C HIS A 71 -10.15 8.95 0.12
N TYR A 72 -11.13 8.97 1.02
CA TYR A 72 -12.46 8.46 0.72
C TYR A 72 -13.25 9.41 -0.20
N MET A 73 -13.13 10.72 0.01
CA MET A 73 -13.68 11.71 -0.92
C MET A 73 -13.01 11.58 -2.30
N LEU A 74 -11.67 11.54 -2.35
CA LEU A 74 -10.90 11.39 -3.58
C LEU A 74 -11.28 10.11 -4.35
N GLN A 75 -11.59 9.02 -3.65
CA GLN A 75 -12.05 7.77 -4.27
C GLN A 75 -13.42 7.94 -4.94
N ILE A 76 -14.35 8.65 -4.29
CA ILE A 76 -15.69 8.94 -4.84
C ILE A 76 -15.58 9.91 -6.02
N GLU A 77 -14.76 10.94 -5.93
CA GLU A 77 -14.50 11.90 -7.01
C GLU A 77 -13.94 11.18 -8.25
N ALA A 78 -12.92 10.34 -8.08
CA ALA A 78 -12.36 9.54 -9.18
C ALA A 78 -13.38 8.57 -9.80
N PHE A 79 -14.29 8.01 -9.00
CA PHE A 79 -15.39 7.19 -9.51
C PHE A 79 -16.38 8.04 -10.34
N ASN A 80 -16.79 9.19 -9.83
CA ASN A 80 -17.70 10.10 -10.54
C ASN A 80 -17.10 10.59 -11.86
N GLU A 81 -15.82 10.98 -11.89
CA GLU A 81 -15.13 11.35 -13.12
C GLU A 81 -15.13 10.21 -14.15
N SER A 82 -14.95 8.96 -13.70
CA SER A 82 -15.01 7.82 -14.59
C SER A 82 -16.40 7.60 -15.19
N VAL A 83 -17.45 7.73 -14.36
CA VAL A 83 -18.84 7.54 -14.79
C VAL A 83 -19.32 8.67 -15.72
N LEU A 84 -18.99 9.91 -15.38
CA LEU A 84 -19.53 11.10 -16.06
C LEU A 84 -18.72 11.49 -17.29
N GLU A 85 -17.38 11.42 -17.20
CA GLU A 85 -16.47 11.96 -18.22
C GLU A 85 -15.69 10.86 -18.95
N GLY A 86 -15.84 9.60 -18.55
CA GLY A 86 -15.12 8.47 -19.15
C GLY A 86 -13.64 8.40 -18.78
N THR A 87 -13.19 9.14 -17.75
CA THR A 87 -11.82 9.05 -17.24
C THR A 87 -11.51 7.62 -16.81
N PRO A 88 -10.34 7.03 -17.16
CA PRO A 88 -9.99 5.69 -16.73
C PRO A 88 -9.94 5.58 -15.20
N TYR A 89 -10.78 4.70 -14.63
CA TYR A 89 -10.79 4.49 -13.19
C TYR A 89 -9.49 3.83 -12.71
N PRO A 90 -8.81 4.34 -11.66
CA PRO A 90 -7.50 3.81 -11.23
C PRO A 90 -7.52 2.36 -10.74
N CYS A 91 -8.67 1.84 -10.31
CA CYS A 91 -8.82 0.49 -9.75
C CYS A 91 -9.75 -0.36 -10.63
N THR A 92 -9.26 -0.80 -11.79
CA THR A 92 -10.06 -1.64 -12.71
C THR A 92 -10.29 -3.04 -12.15
N LEU A 93 -11.25 -3.78 -12.72
CA LEU A 93 -11.53 -5.15 -12.32
C LEU A 93 -10.35 -6.10 -12.57
N GLU A 94 -9.57 -5.88 -13.63
CA GLU A 94 -8.35 -6.64 -13.93
C GLU A 94 -7.30 -6.45 -12.82
N PHE A 95 -7.17 -5.21 -12.33
CA PHE A 95 -6.31 -4.90 -11.19
C PHE A 95 -6.80 -5.62 -9.93
N SER A 96 -8.10 -5.55 -9.61
CA SER A 96 -8.68 -6.26 -8.45
C SER A 96 -8.48 -7.77 -8.54
N ARG A 97 -8.67 -8.36 -9.73
CA ARG A 97 -8.42 -9.79 -9.99
C ARG A 97 -6.95 -10.16 -9.77
N GLY A 98 -6.02 -9.29 -10.16
CA GLY A 98 -4.58 -9.47 -9.90
C GLY A 98 -4.27 -9.55 -8.40
N ASN A 99 -4.87 -8.67 -7.59
CA ASN A 99 -4.74 -8.70 -6.14
C ASN A 99 -5.33 -9.98 -5.53
N GLN A 100 -6.55 -10.37 -5.94
CA GLN A 100 -7.18 -11.60 -5.45
C GLN A 100 -6.32 -12.84 -5.76
N ARG A 101 -5.72 -12.91 -6.95
CA ARG A 101 -4.81 -14.01 -7.31
C ARG A 101 -3.64 -14.15 -6.34
N MET A 102 -3.04 -13.04 -5.89
CA MET A 102 -1.97 -13.09 -4.88
C MET A 102 -2.49 -13.60 -3.53
N ILE A 103 -3.69 -13.17 -3.12
CA ILE A 103 -4.34 -13.66 -1.89
C ILE A 103 -4.56 -15.17 -1.96
N ASP A 104 -5.07 -15.67 -3.10
CA ASP A 104 -5.29 -17.09 -3.32
C ASP A 104 -3.96 -17.88 -3.27
N MET A 105 -2.87 -17.32 -3.82
CA MET A 105 -1.54 -17.93 -3.73
C MET A 105 -1.03 -18.01 -2.28
N ILE A 106 -1.32 -17.00 -1.45
CA ILE A 106 -0.95 -17.01 -0.02
C ILE A 106 -1.67 -18.14 0.70
N TYR A 107 -2.99 -18.30 0.50
CA TYR A 107 -3.74 -19.41 1.07
C TYR A 107 -3.24 -20.77 0.57
N GLY A 108 -2.96 -20.88 -0.74
CA GLY A 108 -2.39 -22.09 -1.33
C GLY A 108 -1.04 -22.48 -0.72
N ALA A 109 -0.18 -21.51 -0.41
CA ALA A 109 1.11 -21.75 0.22
C ALA A 109 1.01 -22.14 1.71
N ASP A 110 -0.03 -21.68 2.42
CA ASP A 110 -0.24 -22.01 3.83
C ASP A 110 -0.75 -23.45 4.02
N ILE A 111 -1.57 -23.95 3.10
CA ILE A 111 -2.08 -25.34 3.12
C ILE A 111 -0.97 -26.37 2.86
N GLN A 112 0.17 -25.95 2.29
CA GLN A 112 1.33 -26.81 2.03
C GLN A 112 2.30 -26.92 3.22
N LYS A 113 2.02 -26.25 4.34
CA LYS A 113 2.80 -26.36 5.58
C LYS A 113 2.15 -27.33 6.56
#